data_AF-E0UQ22-F1
#
_entry.id   AF-E0UQ22-F1
#
_cell.length_a   1.000
_cell.length_b   1.000
_cell.length_c   1.000
_cell.angle_alpha   90.00
_cell.angle_beta   90.00
_cell.angle_gamma   90.00
#
_symmetry.space_group_name_H-M   'P 1'
#
loop_
_entity.id
_entity.type
_entity.pdbx_description
1 polymer ?
#
loop_
_entity_poly.entity_id
_entity_poly.type
_entity_poly.pdbx_seq_one_letter_code
_entity_poly.pdbx_strand_id
1 'polypeptide(L)'
;MLYYTMLFLAFLYFKIARVYKKEEQSNLNMNIQNAIVFAAIVALLVYGLTHKTWYIVLLASYGFLILSSLLVSAVQLGIFIDGKPFIKISHLYKLLAFIGMIITVSDVYLWGI
;
A
#
# COMPACT_ATOMS: atom_id res chain seq x y z
N MET A 1 -2.96 -14.75 9.33
CA MET A 1 -2.27 -13.47 9.65
C MET A 1 -1.68 -12.83 8.40
N LEU A 2 -0.85 -13.54 7.62
CA LEU A 2 -0.21 -13.04 6.40
C LEU A 2 -1.17 -12.29 5.45
N TYR A 3 -2.32 -12.86 5.12
CA TYR A 3 -3.35 -12.19 4.31
C TYR A 3 -3.72 -10.78 4.81
N TYR A 4 -4.08 -10.63 6.10
CA TYR A 4 -4.50 -9.34 6.65
C TYR A 4 -3.34 -8.34 6.72
N THR A 5 -2.11 -8.81 6.97
CA THR A 5 -0.91 -7.97 6.90
C THR A 5 -0.69 -7.44 5.49
N MET A 6 -0.81 -8.29 4.47
CA MET A 6 -0.68 -7.88 3.07
C MET A 6 -1.80 -6.95 2.64
N LEU A 7 -3.02 -7.19 3.11
CA LEU A 7 -4.17 -6.32 2.85
C LEU A 7 -3.92 -4.91 3.41
N PHE A 8 -3.40 -4.83 4.64
CA PHE A 8 -3.01 -3.55 5.22
C PHE A 8 -1.89 -2.86 4.42
N LEU A 9 -0.83 -3.59 4.05
CA LEU A 9 0.26 -3.05 3.23
C LEU A 9 -0.20 -2.60 1.84
N ALA A 10 -1.17 -3.27 1.25
CA ALA A 10 -1.79 -2.89 -0.01
C ALA A 10 -2.48 -1.52 0.07
N PHE A 11 -3.28 -1.29 1.11
CA PHE A 11 -3.90 0.02 1.34
C PHE A 11 -2.87 1.11 1.62
N LEU A 12 -1.83 0.79 2.40
CA LEU A 12 -0.72 1.69 2.68
C LEU A 12 0.05 2.05 1.40
N TYR A 13 0.37 1.07 0.54
CA TYR A 13 1.01 1.27 -0.76
C TYR A 13 0.21 2.25 -1.62
N PHE A 14 -1.10 2.04 -1.77
CA PHE A 14 -1.95 2.94 -2.58
C PHE A 14 -1.97 4.37 -2.04
N LYS A 15 -2.02 4.53 -0.72
CA LYS A 15 -2.02 5.86 -0.09
C LYS A 15 -0.71 6.59 -0.34
N ILE A 16 0.44 5.93 -0.16
CA ILE A 16 1.75 6.55 -0.43
C ILE A 16 1.92 6.82 -1.93
N ALA A 17 1.54 5.88 -2.82
CA ALA A 17 1.59 6.07 -4.27
C ALA A 17 0.77 7.28 -4.73
N ARG A 18 -0.43 7.46 -4.16
CA ARG A 18 -1.32 8.59 -4.47
C ARG A 18 -0.71 9.92 -4.05
N VAL A 19 -0.09 9.97 -2.87
CA VAL A 19 0.59 11.16 -2.37
C VAL A 19 1.77 11.52 -3.26
N TYR A 20 2.62 10.55 -3.58
CA TYR A 20 3.76 10.76 -4.46
C TYR A 20 3.35 11.28 -5.84
N LYS A 21 2.32 10.70 -6.47
CA LYS A 21 1.80 11.17 -7.77
C LYS A 21 1.30 12.62 -7.74
N LYS A 22 0.88 13.14 -6.58
CA LYS A 22 0.49 14.54 -6.42
C LYS A 22 1.67 15.48 -6.28
N GLU A 23 2.77 15.02 -5.67
CA GLU A 23 3.92 15.85 -5.33
C GLU A 23 5.03 15.83 -6.40
N GLU A 24 5.15 14.75 -7.16
CA GLU A 24 6.23 14.56 -8.13
C GLU A 24 5.66 14.10 -9.49
N GLN A 25 6.28 14.56 -10.59
CA GLN A 25 5.88 14.16 -11.93
C GLN A 25 6.07 12.64 -12.11
N SER A 26 5.01 11.98 -12.56
CA SER A 26 5.00 10.53 -12.73
C SER A 26 5.99 10.07 -13.79
N ASN A 27 6.95 9.24 -13.40
CA ASN A 27 7.84 8.56 -14.35
C ASN A 27 7.16 7.28 -14.91
N LEU A 28 7.52 6.88 -16.13
CA LEU A 28 6.99 5.70 -16.82
C LEU A 28 7.27 4.41 -16.02
N ASN A 29 8.48 4.27 -15.47
CA ASN A 29 8.84 3.13 -14.61
C ASN A 29 7.93 3.02 -13.38
N MET A 30 7.54 4.15 -12.80
CA MET A 30 6.65 4.15 -11.64
C MET A 30 5.23 3.73 -12.02
N ASN A 31 4.74 4.14 -13.20
CA ASN A 31 3.44 3.70 -13.69
C ASN A 31 3.41 2.19 -13.92
N ILE A 32 4.48 1.62 -14.49
CA ILE A 32 4.60 0.16 -14.68
C ILE A 32 4.59 -0.55 -13.31
N GLN A 33 5.41 -0.11 -12.36
CA GLN A 33 5.43 -0.69 -11.01
C GLN A 33 4.05 -0.63 -10.36
N ASN A 34 3.39 0.52 -10.41
CA ASN A 34 2.05 0.69 -9.84
C ASN A 34 1.00 -0.19 -10.53
N ALA A 35 1.11 -0.43 -11.84
CA ALA A 35 0.22 -1.33 -12.55
C ALA A 35 0.42 -2.80 -12.11
N ILE A 36 1.67 -3.25 -11.96
CA ILE A 36 1.98 -4.60 -11.47
C ILE A 36 1.47 -4.80 -10.05
N VAL A 37 1.76 -3.85 -9.15
CA VAL A 37 1.30 -3.94 -7.76
C VAL A 37 -0.22 -3.83 -7.68
N PHE A 38 -0.85 -3.01 -8.52
CA PHE A 38 -2.32 -2.97 -8.61
C PHE A 38 -2.90 -4.34 -8.96
N ALA A 39 -2.34 -5.04 -9.94
CA ALA A 39 -2.78 -6.39 -10.28
C ALA A 39 -2.64 -7.37 -9.09
N ALA A 40 -1.51 -7.32 -8.37
CA ALA A 40 -1.32 -8.13 -7.16
C ALA A 40 -2.33 -7.79 -6.05
N ILE A 41 -2.67 -6.52 -5.87
CA ILE A 41 -3.68 -6.13 -4.87
C ILE A 41 -5.08 -6.62 -5.26
N VAL A 42 -5.42 -6.58 -6.56
CA VAL A 42 -6.69 -7.15 -7.05
C VAL A 42 -6.73 -8.66 -6.80
N ALA A 43 -5.67 -9.39 -7.13
CA ALA A 43 -5.58 -10.82 -6.86
C ALA A 43 -5.68 -11.13 -5.35
N LEU A 44 -5.04 -10.33 -4.49
CA LEU A 44 -5.17 -10.44 -3.04
C LEU A 44 -6.62 -10.21 -2.56
N LEU A 45 -7.33 -9.22 -3.11
CA LEU A 45 -8.74 -8.99 -2.78
C LEU A 45 -9.63 -10.16 -3.21
N VAL A 46 -9.41 -10.70 -4.42
CA VAL A 46 -10.11 -11.89 -4.91
C VAL A 46 -9.84 -13.10 -4.01
N TYR A 47 -8.58 -13.30 -3.60
CA TYR A 47 -8.21 -14.35 -2.65
C TYR A 47 -8.98 -14.20 -1.33
N GLY A 48 -9.06 -12.98 -0.81
CA GLY A 48 -9.83 -12.67 0.39
C GLY A 48 -11.29 -13.08 0.29
N LEU A 49 -11.97 -12.70 -0.79
CA LEU A 49 -13.38 -12.99 -1.00
C LEU A 49 -13.68 -14.49 -1.21
N THR A 50 -12.71 -15.24 -1.73
CA THR A 50 -12.86 -16.67 -2.03
C THR A 50 -12.46 -17.59 -0.88
N HIS A 51 -11.42 -17.23 -0.12
CA HIS A 51 -10.82 -18.09 0.91
C HIS A 51 -11.06 -17.61 2.35
N LYS A 52 -11.64 -16.42 2.54
CA LYS A 52 -12.00 -15.87 3.86
C LYS A 52 -13.46 -15.46 3.88
N THR A 53 -13.96 -15.26 5.09
CA THR A 53 -15.32 -14.82 5.30
C THR A 53 -15.51 -13.39 4.77
N TRP A 54 -16.35 -13.24 3.74
CA TRP A 54 -16.49 -12.00 2.97
C TRP A 54 -16.76 -10.75 3.82
N TYR A 55 -17.62 -10.84 4.84
CA TYR A 55 -17.94 -9.69 5.70
C TYR A 55 -16.77 -9.28 6.60
N ILE A 56 -15.91 -10.22 7.01
CA ILE A 56 -14.69 -9.92 7.78
C ILE A 56 -13.68 -9.21 6.88
N VAL A 57 -13.55 -9.65 5.63
CA VAL A 57 -12.66 -9.01 4.64
C VAL A 57 -13.09 -7.57 4.38
N LEU A 58 -14.38 -7.31 4.22
CA LEU A 58 -14.90 -5.95 4.04
C LEU A 58 -14.66 -5.07 5.28
N LEU A 59 -14.96 -5.56 6.48
CA LEU A 59 -14.70 -4.84 7.73
C LEU A 59 -13.21 -4.51 7.91
N ALA A 60 -12.34 -5.49 7.69
CA ALA A 60 -10.89 -5.30 7.77
C ALA A 60 -10.40 -4.31 6.71
N SER A 61 -10.89 -4.41 5.47
CA SER A 61 -10.54 -3.50 4.38
C SER A 61 -10.92 -2.06 4.72
N TYR A 62 -12.13 -1.86 5.26
CA TYR A 62 -12.59 -0.53 5.67
C TYR A 62 -11.73 0.04 6.81
N GLY A 63 -11.45 -0.76 7.83
CA GLY A 63 -10.56 -0.37 8.94
C GLY A 63 -9.14 -0.03 8.47
N PHE A 64 -8.55 -0.85 7.60
CA PHE A 64 -7.22 -0.61 7.05
C PHE A 64 -7.17 0.60 6.10
N LEU A 65 -8.24 0.89 5.38
CA LEU A 65 -8.35 2.11 4.58
C LEU A 65 -8.28 3.37 5.46
N ILE A 66 -8.99 3.37 6.60
CA ILE A 66 -8.93 4.48 7.56
C ILE A 66 -7.53 4.58 8.18
N LEU A 67 -7.00 3.47 8.72
CA LEU A 67 -5.70 3.44 9.38
C LEU A 67 -4.55 3.86 8.45
N SER A 68 -4.51 3.34 7.22
CA SER A 68 -3.52 3.75 6.23
C SER A 68 -3.64 5.23 5.86
N SER A 69 -4.86 5.77 5.81
CA SER A 69 -5.07 7.21 5.59
C SER A 69 -4.51 8.02 6.75
N LEU A 70 -4.82 7.65 7.99
CA LEU A 70 -4.35 8.35 9.20
C LEU A 70 -2.82 8.31 9.29
N LEU A 71 -2.20 7.15 9.02
CA LEU A 71 -0.75 7.01 9.03
C LEU A 71 -0.08 7.89 7.98
N VAL A 72 -0.55 7.82 6.72
CA VAL A 72 0.02 8.63 5.65
C VAL A 72 -0.22 10.11 5.93
N SER A 73 -1.40 10.51 6.42
CA SER A 73 -1.65 11.90 6.82
C SER A 73 -0.78 12.34 7.99
N ALA A 74 -0.54 11.51 9.01
CA ALA A 74 0.38 11.82 10.11
C ALA A 74 1.83 12.00 9.62
N VAL A 75 2.24 11.23 8.62
CA VAL A 75 3.54 11.35 7.98
C VAL A 75 3.63 12.59 7.08
N GLN A 76 2.56 12.91 6.34
CA GLN A 76 2.48 14.13 5.51
C GLN A 76 2.42 15.42 6.35
N LEU A 77 1.68 15.39 7.46
CA LEU A 77 1.64 16.45 8.47
C LEU A 77 2.90 16.48 9.34
N GLY A 78 3.85 15.58 9.07
CA GLY A 78 4.94 15.21 9.96
C GLY A 78 5.65 16.40 10.59
N ILE A 79 5.74 16.35 11.93
CA ILE A 79 6.85 16.77 12.79
C ILE A 79 7.81 17.71 12.04
N PHE A 80 7.47 18.98 12.02
CA PHE A 80 8.39 20.04 11.63
C PHE A 80 9.42 20.16 12.75
N ILE A 81 10.65 19.72 12.50
CA ILE A 81 11.80 20.17 13.28
C ILE A 81 12.37 21.37 12.51
N ASP A 82 12.29 22.56 13.10
CA ASP A 82 12.72 23.82 12.48
C ASP A 82 12.09 24.13 11.11
N GLY A 83 10.78 23.90 10.97
CA GLY A 83 10.03 24.28 9.77
C GLY A 83 10.36 23.47 8.50
N LYS A 84 11.13 22.37 8.63
CA LYS A 84 11.47 21.46 7.53
C LYS A 84 10.85 20.07 7.75
N PRO A 85 10.29 19.43 6.71
CA PRO A 85 9.75 18.09 6.83
C PRO A 85 10.87 17.09 7.15
N PHE A 86 10.75 16.38 8.28
CA PHE A 86 11.77 15.46 8.82
C PHE A 86 12.08 14.27 7.90
N ILE A 87 11.08 13.82 7.12
CA ILE A 87 11.26 12.80 6.08
C ILE A 87 10.66 13.36 4.79
N LYS A 88 11.51 13.64 3.79
CA LYS A 88 11.01 13.95 2.46
C LYS A 88 10.22 12.74 1.95
N ILE A 89 9.03 12.96 1.41
CA ILE A 89 8.17 11.92 0.83
C ILE A 89 8.91 11.07 -0.22
N SER A 90 9.97 11.62 -0.83
CA SER A 90 10.91 10.90 -1.69
C SER A 90 11.64 9.71 -1.04
N HIS A 91 11.77 9.65 0.28
CA HIS A 91 12.33 8.47 0.98
C HIS A 91 11.29 7.36 1.19
N LEU A 92 10.03 7.72 1.45
CA LEU A 92 8.93 6.76 1.50
C LEU A 92 8.69 6.11 0.14
N TYR A 93 8.95 6.84 -0.94
CA TYR A 93 8.91 6.30 -2.29
C TYR A 93 9.91 5.17 -2.53
N LYS A 94 11.13 5.25 -1.99
CA LYS A 94 12.11 4.16 -2.13
C LYS A 94 11.61 2.86 -1.51
N LEU A 95 10.77 2.95 -0.47
CA LEU A 95 10.17 1.79 0.18
C LEU A 95 8.98 1.22 -0.60
N LEU A 96 8.37 1.96 -1.55
CA LEU A 96 7.26 1.43 -2.34
C LEU A 96 7.64 0.17 -3.11
N ALA A 97 8.80 0.16 -3.76
CA ALA A 97 9.25 -1.01 -4.54
C ALA A 97 9.35 -2.26 -3.65
N PHE A 98 9.87 -2.10 -2.44
CA PHE A 98 9.98 -3.20 -1.47
C PHE A 98 8.62 -3.67 -0.98
N ILE A 99 7.72 -2.73 -0.63
CA ILE A 99 6.34 -3.06 -0.22
C ILE A 99 5.60 -3.78 -1.35
N GLY A 100 5.69 -3.27 -2.57
CA GLY A 100 5.08 -3.87 -3.75
C GLY A 100 5.59 -5.29 -4.00
N MET A 101 6.92 -5.49 -3.93
CA MET A 101 7.52 -6.81 -4.08
C MET A 101 7.03 -7.80 -3.02
N ILE A 102 6.99 -7.38 -1.74
CA ILE A 102 6.50 -8.23 -0.65
C ILE A 102 5.04 -8.63 -0.87
N ILE A 103 4.19 -7.70 -1.30
CA ILE A 103 2.79 -7.99 -1.60
C ILE A 103 2.70 -9.05 -2.69
N THR A 104 3.40 -8.85 -3.81
CA THR A 104 3.35 -9.77 -4.96
C THR A 104 3.86 -11.17 -4.59
N VAL A 105 5.00 -11.28 -3.89
CA VAL A 105 5.56 -12.57 -3.46
C VAL A 105 4.63 -13.28 -2.48
N SER A 106 4.04 -12.51 -1.54
CA SER A 106 3.10 -13.06 -0.58
C SER A 106 1.80 -13.53 -1.23
N ASP A 107 1.36 -12.84 -2.30
CA ASP A 107 0.18 -13.22 -3.06
C ASP A 107 0.41 -14.55 -3.80
N VAL A 108 1.55 -14.69 -4.50
CA VAL A 108 1.97 -15.96 -5.11
C VAL A 108 1.95 -17.12 -4.10
N TYR A 109 2.53 -16.89 -2.91
CA TYR A 109 2.52 -17.86 -1.82
C TYR A 109 1.11 -18.19 -1.32
N LEU A 110 0.21 -17.21 -1.20
CA LEU A 110 -1.17 -17.41 -0.76
C LEU A 110 -1.97 -18.26 -1.76
N TRP A 111 -1.73 -18.07 -3.06
CA TRP A 111 -2.35 -18.84 -4.13
C TRP A 111 -1.75 -20.25 -4.30
N GLY A 112 -0.62 -20.54 -3.64
CA GLY A 112 0.03 -21.85 -3.70
C GLY A 112 0.74 -22.13 -5.02
N ILE A 113 1.15 -21.07 -5.74
CA ILE A 113 1.99 -21.12 -6.95
C ILE A 113 3.45 -21.00 -6.52
#